data_AF-A0A9P9MGS0-F1
#
_entry.id   AF-A0A9P9MGS0-F1
#
_cell.length_a   1.000
_cell.length_b   1.000
_cell.length_c   1.000
_cell.angle_alpha   90.00
_cell.angle_beta   90.00
_cell.angle_gamma   90.00
#
_symmetry.space_group_name_H-M   'P 1'
#
loop_
_entity.id
_entity.type
_entity.pdbx_description
1 polymer ?
#
loop_
_entity_poly.entity_id
_entity_poly.type
_entity_poly.pdbx_seq_one_letter_code
_entity_poly.pdbx_strand_id
1 'polypeptide(L)'
;MSSSSPADTKMEDIATNQNQTPPPIPSDEPKYGGFTRFEIELEFVQSLASPLYLNHLASQKYLENPSFIAYLSYLQYWQHPPYTKFLNYPGPTLKNLELLQQERFRTDILSPDTVARLFEEGVKKSLEGPGS
;
A
#
# COMPACT_ATOMS: atom_id res chain seq x y z
N MET A 1 -9.99 19.46 -43.36
CA MET A 1 -9.32 18.33 -42.67
C MET A 1 -8.44 18.95 -41.59
N SER A 2 -8.97 19.10 -40.39
CA SER A 2 -8.24 19.66 -39.26
C SER A 2 -8.19 18.61 -38.17
N SER A 3 -6.97 18.21 -37.82
CA SER A 3 -6.64 17.23 -36.80
C SER A 3 -6.92 17.79 -35.41
N SER A 4 -7.84 17.17 -34.67
CA SER A 4 -7.99 17.41 -33.23
C SER A 4 -6.99 16.55 -32.47
N SER A 5 -6.11 17.21 -31.73
CA SER A 5 -5.27 16.63 -30.68
C SER A 5 -6.09 16.54 -29.38
N PRO A 6 -6.06 15.45 -28.60
CA PRO A 6 -6.49 15.46 -27.21
C PRO A 6 -5.25 15.77 -26.36
N ALA A 7 -5.10 17.03 -25.93
CA ALA A 7 -5.61 17.54 -24.66
C ALA A 7 -4.84 16.94 -23.46
N ASP A 8 -3.95 17.79 -22.95
CA ASP A 8 -3.23 17.70 -21.69
C ASP A 8 -4.07 17.14 -20.55
N THR A 9 -3.73 15.95 -20.06
CA THR A 9 -4.19 15.49 -18.75
C THR A 9 -3.43 16.25 -17.68
N LYS A 10 -4.04 17.33 -17.21
CA LYS A 10 -3.64 18.09 -16.03
C LYS A 10 -3.64 17.16 -14.81
N MET A 11 -2.46 16.88 -14.26
CA MET A 11 -2.30 16.25 -12.94
C MET A 11 -2.83 17.25 -11.90
N GLU A 12 -4.09 17.09 -11.52
CA GLU A 12 -4.69 17.88 -10.45
C GLU A 12 -4.29 17.30 -9.08
N ASP A 13 -3.95 18.22 -8.17
CA ASP A 13 -3.53 17.99 -6.79
C ASP A 13 -4.28 16.85 -6.10
N ILE A 14 -3.55 15.79 -5.73
CA ILE A 14 -4.04 14.76 -4.83
C ILE A 14 -4.05 15.36 -3.42
N ALA A 15 -5.05 16.18 -3.14
CA ALA A 15 -5.42 16.55 -1.78
C ALA A 15 -5.96 15.30 -1.08
N THR A 16 -5.16 14.77 -0.15
CA THR A 16 -5.43 13.57 0.65
C THR A 16 -6.68 13.78 1.52
N ASN A 17 -7.84 13.32 1.03
CA ASN A 17 -9.08 13.30 1.79
C ASN A 17 -9.23 11.90 2.42
N GLN A 18 -9.35 11.79 3.75
CA GLN A 18 -9.28 10.54 4.52
C GLN A 18 -10.47 9.56 4.33
N ASN A 19 -11.20 9.68 3.21
CA ASN A 19 -12.42 8.95 2.89
C ASN A 19 -12.41 8.40 1.44
N GLN A 20 -11.23 8.11 0.88
CA GLN A 20 -11.12 7.66 -0.52
C GLN A 20 -11.83 6.31 -0.70
N THR A 21 -12.95 6.33 -1.40
CA THR A 21 -13.46 5.14 -2.09
C THR A 21 -12.56 4.95 -3.31
N PRO A 22 -11.99 3.75 -3.55
CA PRO A 22 -11.22 3.52 -4.75
C PRO A 22 -12.10 3.83 -5.97
N PRO A 23 -11.51 4.36 -7.06
CA PRO A 23 -12.27 4.67 -8.26
C PRO A 23 -13.02 3.41 -8.72
N PRO A 24 -14.27 3.55 -9.22
CA PRO A 24 -15.05 2.40 -9.67
C PRO A 24 -14.24 1.58 -10.68
N ILE A 25 -14.12 0.27 -10.43
CA ILE A 25 -13.45 -0.65 -11.36
C ILE A 25 -14.34 -0.75 -12.62
N PRO A 26 -13.88 -0.31 -13.80
CA PRO A 26 -14.65 -0.47 -15.03
C PRO A 26 -14.87 -1.96 -15.32
N SER A 27 -16.04 -2.33 -15.82
CA SER A 27 -16.38 -3.73 -16.13
C SER A 27 -15.48 -4.37 -17.18
N ASP A 28 -14.86 -3.56 -18.04
CA ASP A 28 -13.98 -3.97 -19.13
C ASP A 28 -12.48 -3.76 -18.81
N GLU A 29 -12.10 -3.70 -17.52
CA GLU A 29 -10.69 -3.55 -17.13
C GLU A 29 -9.84 -4.74 -17.64
N PRO A 30 -8.69 -4.49 -18.29
CA PRO A 30 -7.79 -5.56 -18.71
C PRO A 30 -7.33 -6.41 -17.53
N LYS A 31 -7.35 -7.73 -17.69
CA LYS A 31 -6.73 -8.65 -16.73
C LYS A 31 -5.23 -8.74 -16.98
N TYR A 32 -4.43 -8.62 -15.93
CA TYR A 32 -2.99 -8.77 -16.00
C TYR A 32 -2.61 -10.17 -15.54
N GLY A 33 -2.13 -11.00 -16.45
CA GLY A 33 -1.81 -12.40 -16.13
C GLY A 33 -3.01 -13.22 -15.64
N GLY A 34 -4.23 -12.80 -16.00
CA GLY A 34 -5.48 -13.44 -15.55
C GLY A 34 -6.10 -12.83 -14.29
N PHE A 35 -5.41 -11.91 -13.61
CA PHE A 35 -5.88 -11.25 -12.40
C PHE A 35 -6.44 -9.86 -12.67
N THR A 36 -7.47 -9.51 -11.91
CA THR A 36 -8.02 -8.15 -11.84
C THR A 36 -7.07 -7.23 -11.08
N ARG A 37 -7.19 -5.92 -11.31
CA ARG A 37 -6.45 -4.92 -10.52
C ARG A 37 -6.68 -5.09 -9.01
N PHE A 38 -7.92 -5.38 -8.61
CA PHE A 38 -8.27 -5.61 -7.21
C PHE A 38 -7.46 -6.75 -6.59
N GLU A 39 -7.37 -7.90 -7.27
CA GLU A 39 -6.60 -9.06 -6.77
C GLU A 39 -5.11 -8.74 -6.67
N ILE A 40 -4.58 -8.00 -7.64
CA ILE A 40 -3.17 -7.57 -7.64
C ILE A 40 -2.89 -6.59 -6.50
N GLU A 41 -3.76 -5.60 -6.31
CA GLU A 41 -3.67 -4.65 -5.19
C GLU A 41 -3.79 -5.36 -3.84
N LEU A 42 -4.69 -6.34 -3.72
CA LEU A 42 -4.88 -7.13 -2.51
C LEU A 42 -3.62 -7.93 -2.14
N GLU A 43 -3.06 -8.67 -3.09
CA GLU A 43 -1.81 -9.42 -2.89
C GLU A 43 -0.65 -8.48 -2.54
N PHE A 44 -0.53 -7.36 -3.25
CA PHE A 44 0.49 -6.35 -2.97
C PHE A 44 0.35 -5.79 -1.55
N VAL A 45 -0.85 -5.37 -1.15
CA VAL A 45 -1.10 -4.80 0.18
C VAL A 45 -0.79 -5.83 1.26
N GLN A 46 -1.22 -7.08 1.10
CA GLN A 46 -0.90 -8.14 2.07
C GLN A 46 0.59 -8.41 2.19
N SER A 47 1.36 -8.28 1.10
CA SER A 47 2.82 -8.43 1.14
C SER A 47 3.51 -7.38 2.02
N LEU A 48 2.89 -6.21 2.25
CA LEU A 48 3.40 -5.17 3.15
C LEU A 48 3.42 -5.60 4.62
N ALA A 49 2.75 -6.70 4.98
CA ALA A 49 2.88 -7.30 6.31
C ALA A 49 4.32 -7.77 6.61
N SER A 50 5.12 -8.08 5.58
CA SER A 50 6.49 -8.60 5.73
C SER A 50 7.53 -7.48 5.89
N PRO A 51 8.23 -7.37 7.03
CA PRO A 51 9.28 -6.36 7.22
C PRO A 51 10.44 -6.49 6.22
N LEU A 52 10.76 -7.72 5.79
CA LEU A 52 11.78 -7.96 4.75
C LEU A 52 11.34 -7.41 3.39
N TYR A 53 10.05 -7.49 3.07
CA TYR A 53 9.54 -6.91 1.83
C TYR A 53 9.61 -5.38 1.85
N LEU A 54 9.30 -4.75 3.00
CA LEU A 54 9.47 -3.30 3.16
C LEU A 54 10.93 -2.87 3.00
N ASN A 55 11.86 -3.61 3.61
CA ASN A 55 13.29 -3.37 3.45
C ASN A 55 13.72 -3.54 1.99
N HIS A 56 13.22 -4.56 1.29
CA HIS A 56 13.46 -4.75 -0.14
C HIS A 56 12.98 -3.53 -0.94
N LEU A 57 11.74 -3.06 -0.75
CA LEU A 57 11.21 -1.86 -1.41
C LEU A 57 12.10 -0.64 -1.17
N ALA A 58 12.59 -0.47 0.06
CA ALA A 58 13.51 0.62 0.41
C ALA A 58 14.87 0.47 -0.30
N SER A 59 15.46 -0.72 -0.31
CA SER A 59 16.75 -1.00 -0.97
C SER A 59 16.71 -0.75 -2.49
N GLN A 60 15.55 -0.97 -3.11
CA GLN A 60 15.30 -0.71 -4.53
C GLN A 60 14.89 0.75 -4.81
N LYS A 61 14.92 1.61 -3.78
CA LYS A 61 14.56 3.04 -3.85
C LYS A 61 13.12 3.33 -4.29
N TYR A 62 12.22 2.34 -4.20
CA TYR A 62 10.80 2.58 -4.47
C TYR A 62 10.21 3.56 -3.45
N LEU A 63 10.67 3.51 -2.19
CA LEU A 63 10.18 4.39 -1.12
C LEU A 63 10.70 5.84 -1.20
N GLU A 64 11.53 6.16 -2.19
CA GLU A 64 11.96 7.52 -2.54
C GLU A 64 11.15 8.10 -3.72
N ASN A 65 10.45 7.24 -4.48
CA ASN A 65 9.73 7.65 -5.67
C ASN A 65 8.36 8.29 -5.29
N PRO A 66 8.13 9.57 -5.60
CA PRO A 66 6.89 10.26 -5.24
C PRO A 66 5.64 9.62 -5.87
N SER A 67 5.74 9.05 -7.07
CA SER A 67 4.62 8.32 -7.69
C SER A 67 4.27 7.05 -6.93
N PHE A 68 5.29 6.34 -6.41
CA PHE A 68 5.07 5.14 -5.60
C PHE A 68 4.51 5.49 -4.22
N ILE A 69 4.98 6.58 -3.63
CA ILE A 69 4.43 7.11 -2.37
C ILE A 69 2.96 7.49 -2.53
N ALA A 70 2.60 8.18 -3.62
CA ALA A 70 1.22 8.49 -3.93
C ALA A 70 0.36 7.23 -4.09
N TYR A 71 0.93 6.17 -4.69
CA TYR A 71 0.26 4.87 -4.78
C TYR A 71 0.04 4.21 -3.41
N LEU A 72 1.03 4.25 -2.51
CA LEU A 72 0.85 3.77 -1.12
C LEU A 72 -0.20 4.59 -0.37
N SER A 73 -0.29 5.90 -0.62
CA SER A 73 -1.36 6.75 -0.08
C SER A 73 -2.73 6.35 -0.63
N TYR A 74 -2.82 6.06 -1.92
CA TYR A 74 -4.04 5.57 -2.55
C TYR A 74 -4.50 4.26 -1.88
N LEU A 75 -3.58 3.32 -1.62
CA LEU A 75 -3.89 2.03 -0.98
C LEU A 75 -4.40 2.15 0.48
N GLN A 76 -4.39 3.33 1.10
CA GLN A 76 -4.97 3.51 2.45
C GLN A 76 -6.46 3.11 2.50
N TYR A 77 -7.18 3.09 1.38
CA TYR A 77 -8.58 2.66 1.33
C TYR A 77 -8.83 1.25 1.89
N TRP A 78 -7.82 0.37 1.88
CA TRP A 78 -7.90 -0.99 2.45
C TRP A 78 -8.15 -1.00 3.97
N GLN A 79 -7.91 0.12 4.66
CA GLN A 79 -8.20 0.31 6.09
C GLN A 79 -9.69 0.46 6.39
N HIS A 80 -10.52 0.70 5.38
CA HIS A 80 -11.93 0.97 5.56
C HIS A 80 -12.82 -0.20 5.09
N PRO A 81 -13.97 -0.43 5.74
CA PRO A 81 -15.02 -1.28 5.18
C PRO A 81 -15.45 -0.78 3.79
N PRO A 82 -15.81 -1.66 2.84
CA PRO A 82 -15.92 -3.12 2.96
C PRO A 82 -14.60 -3.87 2.69
N TYR A 83 -13.48 -3.18 2.51
CA TYR A 83 -12.24 -3.75 1.96
C TYR A 83 -11.41 -4.52 2.99
N THR A 84 -11.40 -4.04 4.24
CA THR A 84 -10.58 -4.63 5.32
C THR A 84 -10.82 -6.12 5.54
N LYS A 85 -12.05 -6.60 5.28
CA LYS A 85 -12.42 -8.02 5.44
C LYS A 85 -11.69 -8.98 4.49
N PHE A 86 -11.08 -8.47 3.42
CA PHE A 86 -10.35 -9.29 2.45
C PHE A 86 -8.89 -9.53 2.86
N LEU A 87 -8.38 -8.83 3.89
CA LEU A 87 -7.02 -8.98 4.37
C LEU A 87 -6.90 -10.20 5.29
N ASN A 88 -5.95 -11.09 5.01
CA ASN A 88 -5.67 -12.23 5.89
C ASN A 88 -5.01 -11.81 7.21
N TYR A 89 -4.16 -10.78 7.16
CA TYR A 89 -3.41 -10.27 8.32
C TYR A 89 -3.57 -8.75 8.45
N PRO A 90 -4.77 -8.24 8.79
CA PRO A 90 -5.06 -6.81 8.75
C PRO A 90 -4.17 -6.00 9.69
N GLY A 91 -3.84 -6.52 10.88
CA GLY A 91 -3.02 -5.78 11.86
C GLY A 91 -1.65 -5.36 11.35
N PRO A 92 -0.73 -6.29 11.03
CA PRO A 92 0.59 -5.96 10.50
C PRO A 92 0.53 -5.23 9.15
N THR A 93 -0.38 -5.65 8.27
CA THR A 93 -0.55 -5.05 6.93
C THR A 93 -0.89 -3.56 7.03
N LEU A 94 -1.96 -3.23 7.75
CA LEU A 94 -2.46 -1.85 7.84
C LEU A 94 -1.50 -0.96 8.64
N LYS A 95 -0.92 -1.48 9.73
CA LYS A 95 0.10 -0.76 10.51
C LYS A 95 1.30 -0.39 9.62
N ASN A 96 1.83 -1.32 8.85
CA ASN A 96 2.97 -1.05 8.00
C ASN A 96 2.63 -0.07 6.87
N LEU A 97 1.43 -0.22 6.28
CA LEU A 97 0.92 0.71 5.26
C LEU A 97 0.79 2.15 5.80
N GLU A 98 0.38 2.32 7.06
CA GLU A 98 0.37 3.61 7.77
C GLU A 98 1.79 4.14 8.01
N LEU A 99 2.70 3.30 8.53
CA LEU A 99 4.10 3.68 8.76
C LEU A 99 4.80 4.14 7.48
N LEU A 100 4.52 3.52 6.33
CA LEU A 100 5.09 3.90 5.04
C LEU A 100 4.68 5.31 4.56
N GLN A 101 3.65 5.93 5.15
CA GLN A 101 3.32 7.33 4.89
C GLN A 101 4.32 8.30 5.55
N GLN A 102 5.05 7.83 6.57
CA GLN A 102 6.02 8.63 7.30
C GLN A 102 7.37 8.55 6.59
N GLU A 103 7.84 9.69 6.07
CA GLU A 103 9.14 9.77 5.38
C GLU A 103 10.28 9.20 6.21
N ARG A 104 10.32 9.53 7.51
CA ARG A 104 11.32 8.99 8.44
C ARG A 104 11.34 7.47 8.46
N PHE A 105 10.17 6.82 8.50
CA PHE A 105 10.11 5.37 8.51
C PHE A 105 10.60 4.76 7.19
N ARG A 106 10.29 5.39 6.05
CA ARG A 106 10.80 4.95 4.73
C ARG A 106 12.32 4.93 4.67
N THR A 107 12.98 5.86 5.36
CA THR A 107 14.44 5.87 5.51
C THR A 107 14.91 4.83 6.54
N ASP A 108 14.26 4.78 7.71
CA ASP A 108 14.69 3.93 8.84
C ASP A 108 14.56 2.42 8.53
N ILE A 109 13.63 2.00 7.67
CA ILE A 109 13.40 0.58 7.34
C ILE A 109 14.53 -0.07 6.53
N LEU A 110 15.47 0.72 6.01
CA LEU A 110 16.73 0.20 5.45
C LEU A 110 17.61 -0.47 6.53
N SER A 111 17.49 -0.03 7.78
CA SER A 111 18.30 -0.55 8.88
C SER A 111 17.85 -1.96 9.30
N PRO A 112 18.78 -2.92 9.46
CA PRO A 112 18.48 -4.24 10.03
C PRO A 112 17.81 -4.16 11.41
N ASP A 113 18.17 -3.17 12.22
CA ASP A 113 17.60 -2.99 13.57
C ASP A 113 16.12 -2.61 13.52
N THR A 114 15.72 -1.79 12.54
CA THR A 114 14.31 -1.44 12.32
C THR A 114 13.53 -2.67 11.86
N VAL A 115 14.10 -3.45 10.95
CA VAL A 115 13.48 -4.70 10.46
C VAL A 115 13.28 -5.69 11.61
N ALA A 116 14.31 -5.92 12.44
CA ALA A 116 14.25 -6.81 13.59
C ALA A 116 13.16 -6.39 14.60
N ARG A 117 13.06 -5.10 14.90
CA ARG A 117 12.01 -4.56 15.78
C ARG A 117 10.61 -4.83 15.26
N LEU A 118 10.38 -4.67 13.95
CA LEU A 118 9.08 -4.96 13.34
C LEU A 118 8.73 -6.46 13.44
N PHE A 119 9.72 -7.34 13.29
CA PHE A 119 9.53 -8.77 13.50
C PHE A 119 9.16 -9.10 14.94
N GLU A 120 9.90 -8.58 15.91
CA GLU A 120 9.65 -8.79 17.34
C GLU A 120 8.25 -8.29 17.74
N GLU A 121 7.85 -7.12 17.27
CA GLU A 121 6.51 -6.58 17.49
C GLU A 121 5.41 -7.46 16.87
N GLY A 122 5.65 -7.99 15.67
CA GLY A 122 4.73 -8.91 14.99
C GLY A 122 4.57 -10.24 15.75
N VAL A 123 5.68 -10.79 16.25
CA VAL A 123 5.68 -12.02 17.06
C VAL A 123 4.96 -11.77 18.38
N LYS A 124 5.28 -10.68 19.09
CA LYS A 124 4.64 -10.33 20.37
C LYS A 124 3.12 -10.24 20.23
N LYS A 125 2.62 -9.50 19.24
CA LYS A 125 1.17 -9.37 19.00
C LYS A 125 0.49 -10.68 18.58
N SER A 126 1.22 -11.60 17.95
CA SER A 126 0.68 -12.92 17.60
C SER A 126 0.58 -13.85 18.82
N LEU A 127 1.48 -13.67 19.81
CA LEU A 127 1.45 -14.41 21.07
C LEU A 127 0.41 -13.85 22.05
N GLU A 128 0.13 -12.55 22.01
CA GLU A 128 -0.88 -11.85 22.81
C GLU A 128 -2.32 -12.02 22.24
N GLY A 129 -2.68 -13.21 21.76
CA GLY A 129 -4.01 -13.51 21.18
C GLY A 129 -5.20 -13.10 22.08
N PRO A 130 -6.44 -13.00 21.54
CA PRO A 130 -7.59 -12.41 22.24
C PRO A 130 -8.01 -13.32 23.41
N GLY A 131 -7.45 -13.05 24.59
CA GLY A 131 -7.64 -13.87 25.78
C GLY A 131 -6.67 -13.50 26.90
N SER A 132 -6.86 -12.31 27.49
CA SER A 132 -6.51 -12.01 28.88
C SER A 132 -7.53 -11.05 29.44
#